data_AF-A0A1G2FXI1-F1
#
_entry.id   AF-A0A1G2FXI1-F1
#
_cell.length_a   1.000
_cell.length_b   1.000
_cell.length_c   1.000
_cell.angle_alpha   90.00
_cell.angle_beta   90.00
_cell.angle_gamma   90.00
#
_symmetry.space_group_name_H-M   'P 1'
#
loop_
_entity.id
_entity.type
_entity.pdbx_description
1 polymer ?
#
loop_
_entity_poly.entity_id
_entity_poly.type
_entity_poly.pdbx_seq_one_letter_code
_entity_poly.pdbx_strand_id
1 'polypeptide(L)'
;MKPGREYIPEVGSVSETRLLSPEQEHSKNLADGVERYTEFIDSFRPTVHRDGFGTDITYRKRVAEQLGASSEERLRSFPDGTKQLKKNTQVFFDSNAIVRSKILQENRDAGRVPDEDFFSSLYNTVQFQQEMSRLILQHRFVPTIDTSMQKFWGVFEKASSPIISDPNFAREQQHGIEHAVTASHLLETRGWRIHKPRVKSDIQEGIDGFATGTTLEGKEIILALQFKSTPATAPPLVDVKVLYPFPNQADIEEDAWNLVESVKKYRLKNPNLPLFPVIMRIPPAEKTPHIRRGTGLLASLGAADALLDETGKKALEYAETLVDVKIEKQKPKKKVIYVPQGK
;
A
#
# COMPACT_ATOMS: atom_id res chain seq x y z
N MET A 1 -27.39 66.96 -35.31
CA MET A 1 -28.02 66.01 -34.37
C MET A 1 -27.04 64.88 -34.09
N LYS A 2 -27.07 64.34 -32.86
CA LYS A 2 -25.94 63.77 -32.10
C LYS A 2 -25.29 62.52 -32.74
N PRO A 3 -23.96 62.33 -32.60
CA PRO A 3 -23.31 61.05 -32.90
C PRO A 3 -23.76 59.98 -31.91
N GLY A 4 -24.16 58.82 -32.42
CA GLY A 4 -24.54 57.66 -31.64
C GLY A 4 -23.32 57.11 -30.88
N ARG A 5 -23.45 56.94 -29.58
CA ARG A 5 -22.46 56.23 -28.76
C ARG A 5 -22.59 54.75 -29.06
N GLU A 6 -21.60 54.18 -29.74
CA GLU A 6 -21.42 52.73 -29.77
C GLU A 6 -21.06 52.26 -28.36
N TYR A 7 -21.89 51.36 -27.84
CA TYR A 7 -21.72 50.73 -26.55
C TYR A 7 -20.59 49.70 -26.69
N ILE A 8 -19.41 50.00 -26.15
CA ILE A 8 -18.38 48.99 -25.93
C ILE A 8 -18.93 48.08 -24.83
N PRO A 9 -19.13 46.77 -25.06
CA PRO A 9 -19.57 45.87 -24.01
C PRO A 9 -18.49 45.87 -22.92
N GLU A 10 -18.90 46.12 -21.68
CA GLU A 10 -18.04 45.93 -20.53
C GLU A 10 -17.46 44.52 -20.60
N VAL A 11 -16.13 44.44 -20.74
CA VAL A 11 -15.40 43.20 -20.59
C VAL A 11 -15.67 42.75 -19.16
N GLY A 12 -16.59 41.80 -19.03
CA GLY A 12 -16.90 41.15 -17.76
C GLY A 12 -15.58 40.77 -17.11
N SER A 13 -15.38 41.24 -15.88
CA SER A 13 -14.23 40.90 -15.06
C SER A 13 -14.05 39.40 -15.10
N VAL A 14 -13.03 38.92 -15.82
CA VAL A 14 -12.54 37.56 -15.67
C VAL A 14 -12.15 37.49 -14.21
N SER A 15 -12.96 36.79 -13.41
CA SER A 15 -12.61 36.48 -12.03
C SER A 15 -11.20 35.92 -12.06
N GLU A 16 -10.24 36.59 -11.45
CA GLU A 16 -8.91 36.06 -11.24
C GLU A 16 -9.06 34.78 -10.41
N THR A 17 -9.25 33.65 -11.07
CA THR A 17 -9.06 32.34 -10.47
C THR A 17 -7.58 32.29 -10.17
N ARG A 18 -7.21 32.70 -8.95
CA ARG A 18 -5.86 32.48 -8.43
C ARG A 18 -5.55 31.00 -8.59
N LEU A 19 -4.68 30.70 -9.54
CA LEU A 19 -4.13 29.37 -9.74
C LEU A 19 -3.45 29.00 -8.41
N LEU A 20 -3.95 27.95 -7.77
CA LEU A 20 -3.34 27.41 -6.56
C LEU A 20 -1.92 26.96 -6.91
N SER A 21 -0.98 27.11 -5.98
CA SER A 21 0.31 26.42 -6.11
C SER A 21 0.08 24.90 -6.12
N PRO A 22 0.98 24.10 -6.71
CA PRO A 22 0.84 22.64 -6.69
C PRO A 22 0.63 22.08 -5.27
N GLU A 23 1.33 22.61 -4.27
CA GLU A 23 1.18 22.20 -2.87
C GLU A 23 -0.21 22.53 -2.30
N GLN A 24 -0.76 23.70 -2.63
CA GLN A 24 -2.11 24.09 -2.23
C GLN A 24 -3.17 23.23 -2.91
N GLU A 25 -2.95 22.87 -4.18
CA GLU A 25 -3.83 21.96 -4.92
C GLU A 25 -3.79 20.54 -4.33
N HIS A 26 -2.59 20.04 -4.00
CA HIS A 26 -2.41 18.75 -3.30
C HIS A 26 -3.10 18.75 -1.94
N SER A 27 -2.91 19.80 -1.15
CA SER A 27 -3.56 19.93 0.16
C SER A 27 -5.08 19.95 0.05
N LYS A 28 -5.61 20.76 -0.88
CA LYS A 28 -7.05 20.85 -1.14
C LYS A 28 -7.63 19.51 -1.62
N ASN A 29 -7.02 18.88 -2.62
CA ASN A 29 -7.51 17.61 -3.18
C ASN A 29 -7.51 16.47 -2.14
N LEU A 30 -6.52 16.46 -1.23
CA LEU A 30 -6.50 15.50 -0.13
C LEU A 30 -7.66 15.75 0.85
N ALA A 31 -7.82 17.00 1.31
CA ALA A 31 -8.87 17.38 2.25
C ALA A 31 -10.26 17.13 1.67
N ASP A 32 -10.52 17.58 0.43
CA ASP A 32 -11.79 17.39 -0.27
C ASP A 32 -12.11 15.89 -0.48
N GLY A 33 -11.09 15.05 -0.72
CA GLY A 33 -11.27 13.61 -0.84
C GLY A 33 -11.73 12.95 0.46
N VAL A 34 -11.11 13.33 1.59
CA VAL A 34 -11.51 12.85 2.92
C VAL A 34 -12.90 13.36 3.30
N GLU A 35 -13.23 14.61 2.96
CA GLU A 35 -14.55 15.18 3.22
C GLU A 35 -15.64 14.40 2.49
N ARG A 36 -15.46 14.14 1.19
CA ARG A 36 -16.43 13.37 0.40
C ARG A 36 -16.64 11.96 0.92
N TYR A 37 -15.58 11.31 1.41
CA TYR A 37 -15.72 10.01 2.07
C TYR A 37 -16.50 10.12 3.38
N THR A 38 -16.25 11.16 4.17
CA THR A 38 -16.98 11.44 5.41
C THR A 38 -18.48 11.64 5.14
N GLU A 39 -18.82 12.53 4.22
CA GLU A 39 -20.20 12.81 3.80
C GLU A 39 -20.91 11.53 3.29
N PHE A 40 -20.20 10.71 2.52
CA PHE A 40 -20.72 9.43 2.03
C PHE A 40 -21.08 8.50 3.20
N ILE A 41 -20.16 8.26 4.13
CA ILE A 41 -20.39 7.36 5.27
C ILE A 41 -21.52 7.89 6.17
N ASP A 42 -21.56 9.19 6.45
CA ASP A 42 -22.63 9.80 7.25
C ASP A 42 -24.00 9.68 6.57
N SER A 43 -24.07 9.77 5.24
CA SER A 43 -25.30 9.58 4.47
C SER A 43 -25.74 8.11 4.34
N PHE A 44 -24.78 7.17 4.38
CA PHE A 44 -25.05 5.74 4.22
C PHE A 44 -25.57 5.10 5.52
N ARG A 45 -25.12 5.60 6.68
CA ARG A 45 -25.43 5.04 8.00
C ARG A 45 -26.93 4.93 8.34
N PRO A 46 -27.80 5.91 8.01
CA PRO A 46 -29.23 5.84 8.33
C PRO A 46 -30.00 4.82 7.48
N THR A 47 -29.45 4.40 6.33
CA THR A 47 -30.13 3.56 5.33
C THR A 47 -30.07 2.05 5.60
N VAL A 48 -29.40 1.65 6.68
CA VAL A 48 -29.11 0.25 6.98
C VAL A 48 -29.89 -0.18 8.23
N HIS A 49 -31.03 -0.83 8.02
CA HIS A 49 -31.86 -1.37 9.10
C HIS A 49 -31.61 -2.87 9.29
N ARG A 50 -31.46 -3.32 10.54
CA ARG A 50 -31.33 -4.73 10.89
C ARG A 50 -32.63 -5.51 10.65
N ASP A 51 -33.76 -4.80 10.70
CA ASP A 51 -35.10 -5.35 10.55
C ASP A 51 -35.31 -5.81 9.09
N GLY A 52 -35.43 -7.12 8.91
CA GLY A 52 -35.54 -7.76 7.58
C GLY A 52 -34.42 -8.74 7.26
N PHE A 53 -33.39 -8.84 8.11
CA PHE A 53 -32.31 -9.80 7.97
C PHE A 53 -32.50 -10.97 8.92
N GLY A 54 -32.85 -12.14 8.38
CA GLY A 54 -33.10 -13.36 9.17
C GLY A 54 -31.89 -13.84 9.99
N THR A 55 -30.67 -13.37 9.68
CA THR A 55 -29.47 -13.59 10.48
C THR A 55 -28.53 -12.38 10.44
N ASP A 56 -27.71 -12.23 11.48
CA ASP A 56 -26.69 -11.18 11.61
C ASP A 56 -25.67 -11.15 10.45
N ILE A 57 -25.36 -12.31 9.87
CA ILE A 57 -24.35 -12.43 8.82
C ILE A 57 -24.90 -12.03 7.45
N THR A 58 -26.16 -12.34 7.16
CA THR A 58 -26.86 -11.88 5.94
C THR A 58 -26.95 -10.35 5.94
N TYR A 59 -27.20 -9.76 7.11
CA TYR A 59 -27.14 -8.32 7.32
C TYR A 59 -25.76 -7.76 6.95
N ARG A 60 -24.70 -8.19 7.64
CA ARG A 60 -23.34 -7.67 7.43
C ARG A 60 -22.88 -7.75 5.97
N LYS A 61 -23.12 -8.88 5.32
CA LYS A 61 -22.75 -9.08 3.90
C LYS A 61 -23.47 -8.09 2.98
N ARG A 62 -24.80 -7.97 3.10
CA ARG A 62 -25.59 -7.09 2.22
C ARG A 62 -25.24 -5.62 2.44
N VAL A 63 -24.98 -5.22 3.68
CA VAL A 63 -24.52 -3.86 4.00
C VAL A 63 -23.20 -3.56 3.33
N ALA A 64 -22.24 -4.46 3.38
CA ALA A 64 -20.95 -4.25 2.73
C ALA A 64 -21.03 -4.26 1.20
N GLU A 65 -21.92 -5.07 0.61
CA GLU A 65 -22.20 -5.04 -0.83
C GLU A 65 -22.83 -3.70 -1.25
N GLN A 66 -23.81 -3.20 -0.48
CA GLN A 66 -24.43 -1.90 -0.72
C GLN A 66 -23.44 -0.74 -0.56
N LEU A 67 -22.57 -0.82 0.45
CA LEU A 67 -21.50 0.16 0.69
C LEU A 67 -20.58 0.23 -0.53
N GLY A 68 -20.14 -0.92 -1.05
CA GLY A 68 -19.33 -1.01 -2.26
C GLY A 68 -20.03 -0.41 -3.49
N ALA A 69 -21.24 -0.87 -3.80
CA ALA A 69 -21.99 -0.40 -4.96
C ALA A 69 -22.26 1.12 -4.94
N SER A 70 -22.66 1.65 -3.79
CA SER A 70 -22.95 3.08 -3.62
C SER A 70 -21.68 3.93 -3.74
N SER A 71 -20.55 3.41 -3.27
CA SER A 71 -19.26 4.08 -3.40
C SER A 71 -18.82 4.19 -4.86
N GLU A 72 -18.98 3.12 -5.66
CA GLU A 72 -18.68 3.13 -7.10
C GLU A 72 -19.58 4.10 -7.88
N GLU A 73 -20.87 4.13 -7.55
CA GLU A 73 -21.82 5.08 -8.15
C GLU A 73 -21.40 6.53 -7.88
N ARG A 74 -21.07 6.85 -6.63
CA ARG A 74 -20.54 8.17 -6.24
C ARG A 74 -19.26 8.52 -7.02
N LEU A 75 -18.33 7.58 -7.19
CA LEU A 75 -17.10 7.80 -7.96
C LEU A 75 -17.35 8.05 -9.46
N ARG A 76 -18.38 7.41 -10.04
CA ARG A 76 -18.79 7.67 -11.43
C ARG A 76 -19.40 9.05 -11.62
N SER A 77 -20.02 9.63 -10.59
CA SER A 77 -20.65 10.96 -10.64
C SER A 77 -19.68 12.16 -10.61
N PHE A 78 -18.36 11.93 -10.49
CA PHE A 78 -17.38 13.01 -10.46
C PHE A 78 -17.34 13.79 -11.79
N PRO A 79 -17.34 15.13 -11.76
CA PRO A 79 -17.27 15.96 -12.96
C PRO A 79 -15.99 15.74 -13.77
N ASP A 80 -16.11 15.89 -15.08
CA ASP A 80 -14.98 15.94 -16.00
C ASP A 80 -14.02 17.08 -15.58
N GLY A 81 -12.72 16.78 -15.56
CA GLY A 81 -11.68 17.72 -15.12
C GLY A 81 -11.16 17.53 -13.68
N THR A 82 -11.86 16.79 -12.82
CA THR A 82 -11.45 16.55 -11.41
C THR A 82 -10.57 15.30 -11.23
N LYS A 83 -9.67 15.02 -12.18
CA LYS A 83 -8.96 13.73 -12.25
C LYS A 83 -8.15 13.38 -11.00
N GLN A 84 -7.42 14.35 -10.43
CA GLN A 84 -6.59 14.10 -9.26
C GLN A 84 -7.42 13.91 -7.99
N LEU A 85 -8.44 14.77 -7.78
CA LEU A 85 -9.39 14.62 -6.68
C LEU A 85 -10.13 13.27 -6.75
N LYS A 86 -10.59 12.87 -7.94
CA LYS A 86 -11.24 11.56 -8.15
C LYS A 86 -10.30 10.41 -7.77
N LYS A 87 -9.02 10.46 -8.16
CA LYS A 87 -8.03 9.45 -7.77
C LYS A 87 -7.82 9.40 -6.27
N ASN A 88 -7.62 10.54 -5.61
CA ASN A 88 -7.45 10.57 -4.16
C ASN A 88 -8.70 10.02 -3.45
N THR A 89 -9.91 10.38 -3.92
CA THR A 89 -11.17 9.91 -3.33
C THR A 89 -11.38 8.41 -3.54
N GLN A 90 -10.99 7.88 -4.71
CA GLN A 90 -11.04 6.44 -4.99
C GLN A 90 -10.30 5.65 -3.92
N VAL A 91 -9.09 6.06 -3.56
CA VAL A 91 -8.26 5.37 -2.55
C VAL A 91 -8.96 5.29 -1.19
N PHE A 92 -9.69 6.34 -0.79
CA PHE A 92 -10.50 6.29 0.44
C PHE A 92 -11.69 5.35 0.30
N PHE A 93 -12.34 5.32 -0.86
CA PHE A 93 -13.52 4.48 -1.10
C PHE A 93 -13.16 2.99 -1.24
N ASP A 94 -11.95 2.68 -1.71
CA ASP A 94 -11.41 1.32 -1.78
C ASP A 94 -11.36 0.64 -0.40
N SER A 95 -11.32 1.42 0.69
CA SER A 95 -11.43 0.88 2.06
C SER A 95 -12.74 0.11 2.30
N ASN A 96 -13.84 0.49 1.61
CA ASN A 96 -15.12 -0.22 1.70
C ASN A 96 -15.05 -1.61 1.06
N ALA A 97 -14.25 -1.77 0.00
CA ALA A 97 -13.99 -3.08 -0.59
C ALA A 97 -13.25 -4.00 0.39
N ILE A 98 -12.40 -3.43 1.27
CA ILE A 98 -11.68 -4.19 2.29
C ILE A 98 -12.61 -4.66 3.40
N VAL A 99 -13.57 -3.82 3.81
CA VAL A 99 -14.65 -4.22 4.74
C VAL A 99 -15.41 -5.42 4.17
N ARG A 100 -15.81 -5.35 2.90
CA ARG A 100 -16.48 -6.46 2.20
C ARG A 100 -15.61 -7.73 2.18
N SER A 101 -14.34 -7.59 1.80
CA SER A 101 -13.35 -8.68 1.80
C SER A 101 -13.23 -9.37 3.16
N LYS A 102 -13.16 -8.60 4.26
CA LYS A 102 -13.06 -9.13 5.63
C LYS A 102 -14.31 -9.91 6.03
N ILE A 103 -15.51 -9.44 5.69
CA ILE A 103 -16.77 -10.17 5.98
C ILE A 103 -16.82 -11.49 5.23
N LEU A 104 -16.38 -11.52 3.97
CA LEU A 104 -16.29 -12.76 3.20
C LEU A 104 -15.31 -13.74 3.84
N GLN A 105 -14.18 -13.25 4.34
CA GLN A 105 -13.21 -14.07 5.07
C GLN A 105 -13.79 -14.63 6.38
N GLU A 106 -14.42 -13.82 7.23
CA GLU A 106 -15.05 -14.28 8.47
C GLU A 106 -16.11 -15.37 8.20
N ASN A 107 -16.84 -15.26 7.10
CA ASN A 107 -17.80 -16.26 6.66
C ASN A 107 -17.15 -17.59 6.26
N ARG A 108 -16.03 -17.51 5.54
CA ARG A 108 -15.24 -18.68 5.13
C ARG A 108 -14.67 -19.39 6.35
N ASP A 109 -14.04 -18.65 7.26
CA ASP A 109 -13.40 -19.21 8.45
C ASP A 109 -14.44 -19.89 9.37
N ALA A 110 -15.71 -19.45 9.30
CA ALA A 110 -16.85 -20.09 9.95
C ALA A 110 -17.45 -21.29 9.17
N GLY A 111 -16.88 -21.68 8.04
CA GLY A 111 -17.33 -22.80 7.19
C GLY A 111 -18.62 -22.54 6.40
N ARG A 112 -18.97 -21.27 6.14
CA ARG A 112 -20.30 -20.88 5.60
C ARG A 112 -20.31 -20.57 4.10
N VAL A 113 -19.15 -20.45 3.44
CA VAL A 113 -19.02 -20.11 2.01
C VAL A 113 -17.84 -20.89 1.38
N PRO A 114 -17.94 -21.40 0.13
CA PRO A 114 -16.85 -22.10 -0.56
C PRO A 114 -15.63 -21.23 -0.91
N ASP A 115 -14.52 -21.90 -1.24
CA ASP A 115 -13.13 -21.40 -1.27
C ASP A 115 -12.75 -20.42 -2.41
N GLU A 116 -13.63 -20.19 -3.39
CA GLU A 116 -13.23 -19.58 -4.68
C GLU A 116 -12.82 -18.09 -4.62
N ASP A 117 -13.12 -17.35 -3.55
CA ASP A 117 -12.94 -15.89 -3.46
C ASP A 117 -11.77 -15.39 -2.58
N PHE A 118 -11.02 -16.29 -1.93
CA PHE A 118 -9.97 -15.89 -0.96
C PHE A 118 -8.84 -15.06 -1.59
N PHE A 119 -8.36 -15.45 -2.77
CA PHE A 119 -7.28 -14.73 -3.45
C PHE A 119 -7.70 -13.35 -3.96
N SER A 120 -8.97 -13.19 -4.33
CA SER A 120 -9.53 -11.88 -4.71
C SER A 120 -9.61 -10.96 -3.50
N SER A 121 -9.97 -11.50 -2.33
CA SER A 121 -10.02 -10.77 -1.06
C SER A 121 -8.63 -10.27 -0.61
N LEU A 122 -7.62 -11.15 -0.58
CA LEU A 122 -6.24 -10.80 -0.22
C LEU A 122 -5.65 -9.75 -1.19
N TYR A 123 -5.90 -9.91 -2.49
CA TYR A 123 -5.45 -8.97 -3.51
C TYR A 123 -6.00 -7.56 -3.28
N ASN A 124 -7.30 -7.43 -2.97
CA ASN A 124 -7.90 -6.13 -2.70
C ASN A 124 -7.25 -5.45 -1.50
N THR A 125 -7.03 -6.19 -0.40
CA THR A 125 -6.36 -5.66 0.81
C THR A 125 -4.98 -5.12 0.49
N VAL A 126 -4.15 -5.90 -0.21
CA VAL A 126 -2.80 -5.47 -0.55
C VAL A 126 -2.81 -4.29 -1.53
N GLN A 127 -3.72 -4.28 -2.50
CA GLN A 127 -3.87 -3.16 -3.43
C GLN A 127 -4.27 -1.87 -2.70
N PHE A 128 -5.23 -1.94 -1.78
CA PHE A 128 -5.62 -0.80 -0.95
C PHE A 128 -4.43 -0.28 -0.12
N GLN A 129 -3.70 -1.18 0.55
CA GLN A 129 -2.53 -0.80 1.35
C GLN A 129 -1.47 -0.09 0.49
N GLN A 130 -1.24 -0.55 -0.75
CA GLN A 130 -0.30 0.07 -1.68
C GLN A 130 -0.75 1.46 -2.15
N GLU A 131 -1.99 1.59 -2.61
CA GLU A 131 -2.51 2.86 -3.11
C GLU A 131 -2.63 3.89 -1.97
N MET A 132 -2.99 3.47 -0.76
CA MET A 132 -2.98 4.34 0.41
C MET A 132 -1.57 4.78 0.81
N SER A 133 -0.62 3.84 0.86
CA SER A 133 0.78 4.17 1.19
C SER A 133 1.35 5.17 0.19
N ARG A 134 1.05 4.98 -1.10
CA ARG A 134 1.43 5.92 -2.17
C ARG A 134 0.76 7.28 -1.99
N LEU A 135 -0.54 7.32 -1.72
CA LEU A 135 -1.26 8.57 -1.50
C LEU A 135 -0.58 9.38 -0.39
N ILE A 136 -0.24 8.73 0.73
CA ILE A 136 0.45 9.35 1.87
C ILE A 136 1.83 9.86 1.46
N LEU A 137 2.66 9.03 0.81
CA LEU A 137 4.01 9.42 0.38
C LEU A 137 4.00 10.58 -0.63
N GLN A 138 3.01 10.64 -1.51
CA GLN A 138 2.83 11.75 -2.47
C GLN A 138 2.46 13.06 -1.79
N HIS A 139 1.73 13.00 -0.67
CA HIS A 139 1.29 14.18 0.07
C HIS A 139 2.15 14.46 1.32
N ARG A 140 3.32 13.82 1.48
CA ARG A 140 4.14 13.90 2.70
C ARG A 140 4.56 15.30 3.12
N PHE A 141 4.62 16.24 2.17
CA PHE A 141 4.94 17.64 2.40
C PHE A 141 3.72 18.54 2.64
N VAL A 142 2.50 17.99 2.54
CA VAL A 142 1.27 18.71 2.85
C VAL A 142 1.18 18.90 4.38
N PRO A 143 1.07 20.14 4.89
CA PRO A 143 1.05 20.40 6.33
C PRO A 143 -0.12 19.72 7.06
N THR A 144 -1.26 19.57 6.38
CA THR A 144 -2.50 19.02 6.94
C THR A 144 -2.62 17.50 6.81
N ILE A 145 -1.61 16.80 6.29
CA ILE A 145 -1.71 15.37 6.00
C ILE A 145 -2.08 14.54 7.23
N ASP A 146 -1.45 14.80 8.39
CA ASP A 146 -1.73 14.02 9.61
C ASP A 146 -3.19 14.20 10.04
N THR A 147 -3.69 15.43 10.04
CA THR A 147 -5.08 15.73 10.40
C THR A 147 -6.05 15.07 9.41
N SER A 148 -5.79 15.16 8.10
CA SER A 148 -6.63 14.52 7.08
C SER A 148 -6.66 13.00 7.24
N MET A 149 -5.50 12.38 7.47
CA MET A 149 -5.42 10.93 7.63
C MET A 149 -6.02 10.45 8.95
N GLN A 150 -5.86 11.19 10.05
CA GLN A 150 -6.56 10.91 11.31
C GLN A 150 -8.09 10.99 11.16
N LYS A 151 -8.59 12.00 10.44
CA LYS A 151 -10.02 12.10 10.11
C LYS A 151 -10.47 10.89 9.30
N PHE A 152 -9.73 10.51 8.25
CA PHE A 152 -10.02 9.32 7.47
C PHE A 152 -10.08 8.05 8.34
N TRP A 153 -9.08 7.79 9.17
CA TRP A 153 -9.04 6.59 10.03
C TRP A 153 -10.22 6.55 11.01
N GLY A 154 -10.59 7.69 11.60
CA GLY A 154 -11.75 7.79 12.47
C GLY A 154 -13.08 7.55 11.73
N VAL A 155 -13.20 7.98 10.47
CA VAL A 155 -14.39 7.69 9.64
C VAL A 155 -14.42 6.22 9.23
N PHE A 156 -13.26 5.66 8.85
CA PHE A 156 -13.14 4.24 8.49
C PHE A 156 -13.52 3.32 9.67
N GLU A 157 -13.01 3.60 10.88
CA GLU A 157 -13.37 2.86 12.09
C GLU A 157 -14.87 2.92 12.38
N LYS A 158 -15.49 4.10 12.25
CA LYS A 158 -16.95 4.27 12.38
C LYS A 158 -17.74 3.49 11.32
N ALA A 159 -17.22 3.41 10.10
CA ALA A 159 -17.85 2.65 9.02
C ALA A 159 -17.72 1.13 9.24
N SER A 160 -16.56 0.65 9.69
CA SER A 160 -16.29 -0.78 9.81
C SER A 160 -16.80 -1.41 11.11
N SER A 161 -16.71 -0.69 12.25
CA SER A 161 -17.00 -1.26 13.58
C SER A 161 -18.40 -1.86 13.76
N PRO A 162 -19.48 -1.37 13.13
CA PRO A 162 -20.80 -1.99 13.27
C PRO A 162 -20.97 -3.26 12.42
N ILE A 163 -20.05 -3.53 11.49
CA ILE A 163 -20.18 -4.56 10.46
C ILE A 163 -19.09 -5.63 10.59
N ILE A 164 -17.89 -5.29 11.05
CA ILE A 164 -16.78 -6.22 11.25
C ILE A 164 -16.81 -6.77 12.68
N SER A 165 -16.59 -8.07 12.84
CA SER A 165 -16.61 -8.70 14.17
C SER A 165 -15.37 -8.36 15.02
N ASP A 166 -14.26 -8.12 14.34
CA ASP A 166 -12.98 -7.77 14.95
C ASP A 166 -12.93 -6.27 15.32
N PRO A 167 -12.88 -5.92 16.62
CA PRO A 167 -12.87 -4.54 17.07
C PRO A 167 -11.55 -3.81 16.74
N ASN A 168 -10.48 -4.54 16.41
CA ASN A 168 -9.18 -3.95 16.07
C ASN A 168 -8.97 -3.79 14.56
N PHE A 169 -9.90 -4.24 13.73
CA PHE A 169 -9.74 -4.29 12.27
C PHE A 169 -9.23 -2.97 11.66
N ALA A 170 -9.85 -1.84 12.01
CA ALA A 170 -9.45 -0.53 11.47
C ALA A 170 -8.02 -0.15 11.90
N ARG A 171 -7.67 -0.43 13.16
CA ARG A 171 -6.32 -0.20 13.70
C ARG A 171 -5.28 -1.08 13.02
N GLU A 172 -5.60 -2.34 12.76
CA GLU A 172 -4.70 -3.26 12.04
C GLU A 172 -4.43 -2.79 10.60
N GLN A 173 -5.46 -2.31 9.89
CA GLN A 173 -5.28 -1.72 8.55
C GLN A 173 -4.41 -0.46 8.60
N GLN A 174 -4.65 0.40 9.59
CA GLN A 174 -3.83 1.59 9.81
C GLN A 174 -2.36 1.21 10.06
N HIS A 175 -2.09 0.31 11.00
CA HIS A 175 -0.72 -0.11 11.32
C HIS A 175 -0.01 -0.74 10.10
N GLY A 176 -0.70 -1.58 9.33
CA GLY A 176 -0.14 -2.16 8.10
C GLY A 176 0.31 -1.09 7.10
N ILE A 177 -0.49 -0.05 6.90
CA ILE A 177 -0.15 1.08 6.03
C ILE A 177 0.97 1.93 6.64
N GLU A 178 0.93 2.20 7.94
CA GLU A 178 2.00 2.93 8.63
C GLU A 178 3.36 2.22 8.46
N HIS A 179 3.40 0.89 8.56
CA HIS A 179 4.61 0.11 8.35
C HIS A 179 5.12 0.24 6.90
N ALA A 180 4.24 0.07 5.92
CA ALA A 180 4.61 0.20 4.50
C ALA A 180 5.12 1.61 4.16
N VAL A 181 4.47 2.66 4.67
CA VAL A 181 4.91 4.05 4.50
C VAL A 181 6.24 4.30 5.20
N THR A 182 6.41 3.84 6.44
CA THR A 182 7.65 4.04 7.20
C THR A 182 8.82 3.38 6.49
N ALA A 183 8.68 2.12 6.08
CA ALA A 183 9.71 1.38 5.38
C ALA A 183 10.09 2.05 4.06
N SER A 184 9.07 2.45 3.27
CA SER A 184 9.28 3.12 2.00
C SER A 184 9.98 4.48 2.17
N HIS A 185 9.52 5.30 3.12
CA HIS A 185 10.09 6.61 3.38
C HIS A 185 11.54 6.49 3.89
N LEU A 186 11.82 5.54 4.78
CA LEU A 186 13.17 5.25 5.27
C LEU A 186 14.10 4.86 4.12
N LEU A 187 13.68 3.94 3.24
CA LEU A 187 14.46 3.56 2.07
C LEU A 187 14.68 4.76 1.11
N GLU A 188 13.66 5.57 0.85
CA GLU A 188 13.79 6.81 0.04
C GLU A 188 14.81 7.79 0.65
N THR A 189 14.82 7.98 1.98
CA THR A 189 15.83 8.83 2.64
C THR A 189 17.26 8.31 2.50
N ARG A 190 17.42 7.02 2.20
CA ARG A 190 18.70 6.36 1.95
C ARG A 190 18.99 6.20 0.45
N GLY A 191 18.27 6.91 -0.41
CA GLY A 191 18.55 6.94 -1.85
C GLY A 191 17.99 5.76 -2.65
N TRP A 192 17.20 4.89 -2.02
CA TRP A 192 16.51 3.81 -2.71
C TRP A 192 15.24 4.31 -3.38
N ARG A 193 14.97 3.87 -4.60
CA ARG A 193 13.71 4.15 -5.29
C ARG A 193 12.73 3.00 -5.08
N ILE A 194 11.59 3.30 -4.48
CA ILE A 194 10.55 2.30 -4.17
C ILE A 194 9.59 2.14 -5.34
N HIS A 195 9.23 0.89 -5.61
CA HIS A 195 8.28 0.47 -6.62
C HIS A 195 7.25 -0.48 -6.02
N LYS A 196 6.04 -0.43 -6.55
CA LYS A 196 5.00 -1.40 -6.21
C LYS A 196 5.33 -2.80 -6.77
N PRO A 197 4.71 -3.84 -6.23
CA PRO A 197 4.62 -5.14 -6.91
C PRO A 197 4.12 -4.96 -8.34
N ARG A 198 4.74 -5.67 -9.28
CA ARG A 198 4.55 -5.46 -10.73
C ARG A 198 3.34 -6.20 -11.25
N VAL A 199 3.03 -7.35 -10.64
CA VAL A 199 1.96 -8.26 -11.07
C VAL A 199 1.24 -8.87 -9.86
N LYS A 200 0.01 -9.34 -10.07
CA LYS A 200 -0.79 -10.02 -9.02
C LYS A 200 -0.06 -11.21 -8.39
N SER A 201 0.81 -11.91 -9.13
CA SER A 201 1.60 -13.02 -8.60
C SER A 201 2.65 -12.59 -7.57
N ASP A 202 3.21 -11.38 -7.68
CA ASP A 202 4.16 -10.87 -6.68
C ASP A 202 3.52 -10.79 -5.29
N ILE A 203 2.28 -10.31 -5.26
CA ILE A 203 1.48 -10.18 -4.04
C ILE A 203 1.15 -11.56 -3.46
N GLN A 204 0.77 -12.52 -4.31
CA GLN A 204 0.50 -13.90 -3.89
C GLN A 204 1.74 -14.60 -3.34
N GLU A 205 2.92 -14.20 -3.82
CA GLU A 205 4.22 -14.70 -3.40
C GLU A 205 4.78 -13.96 -2.17
N GLY A 206 4.00 -13.07 -1.55
CA GLY A 206 4.34 -12.39 -0.30
C GLY A 206 5.30 -11.21 -0.46
N ILE A 207 5.38 -10.63 -1.65
CA ILE A 207 6.19 -9.43 -1.94
C ILE A 207 5.32 -8.19 -1.79
N ASP A 208 5.66 -7.33 -0.83
CA ASP A 208 4.95 -6.09 -0.55
C ASP A 208 5.41 -4.93 -1.44
N GLY A 209 6.66 -4.99 -1.92
CA GLY A 209 7.24 -3.98 -2.79
C GLY A 209 8.60 -4.35 -3.35
N PHE A 210 9.14 -3.48 -4.20
CA PHE A 210 10.51 -3.55 -4.66
C PHE A 210 11.25 -2.24 -4.36
N ALA A 211 12.55 -2.30 -4.10
CA ALA A 211 13.42 -1.13 -4.11
C ALA A 211 14.49 -1.31 -5.18
N THR A 212 14.79 -0.24 -5.94
CA THR A 212 15.96 -0.20 -6.82
C THR A 212 16.98 0.76 -6.26
N GLY A 213 18.22 0.29 -6.16
CA GLY A 213 19.37 1.07 -5.74
C GLY A 213 20.48 0.99 -6.77
N THR A 214 21.58 1.69 -6.50
CA THR A 214 22.79 1.62 -7.32
C THR A 214 23.96 1.28 -6.40
N THR A 215 24.76 0.29 -6.77
CA THR A 215 25.97 -0.06 -6.01
C THR A 215 27.04 1.03 -6.13
N LEU A 216 28.08 0.95 -5.31
CA LEU A 216 29.26 1.83 -5.42
C LEU A 216 29.93 1.78 -6.82
N GLU A 217 29.75 0.69 -7.56
CA GLU A 217 30.27 0.50 -8.92
C GLU A 217 29.32 1.01 -10.02
N GLY A 218 28.19 1.63 -9.67
CA GLY A 218 27.22 2.14 -10.62
C GLY A 218 26.27 1.07 -11.20
N LYS A 219 26.21 -0.13 -10.61
CA LYS A 219 25.31 -1.20 -11.08
C LYS A 219 23.95 -1.11 -10.40
N GLU A 220 22.88 -1.26 -11.17
CA GLU A 220 21.52 -1.34 -10.62
C GLU A 220 21.33 -2.64 -9.83
N ILE A 221 20.72 -2.54 -8.66
CA ILE A 221 20.32 -3.67 -7.81
C ILE A 221 18.86 -3.54 -7.43
N ILE A 222 18.20 -4.68 -7.22
CA ILE A 222 16.78 -4.74 -6.90
C ILE A 222 16.59 -5.53 -5.60
N LEU A 223 15.83 -4.97 -4.67
CA LEU A 223 15.39 -5.64 -3.46
C LEU A 223 13.92 -6.02 -3.63
N ALA A 224 13.58 -7.28 -3.35
CA ALA A 224 12.20 -7.69 -3.08
C ALA A 224 11.94 -7.50 -1.59
N LEU A 225 10.95 -6.69 -1.25
CA LEU A 225 10.68 -6.24 0.11
C LEU A 225 9.47 -6.97 0.69
N GLN A 226 9.59 -7.32 1.95
CA GLN A 226 8.46 -7.68 2.80
C GLN A 226 8.49 -6.82 4.07
N PHE A 227 7.37 -6.18 4.37
CA PHE A 227 7.20 -5.29 5.51
C PHE A 227 6.42 -6.01 6.60
N LYS A 228 6.96 -6.01 7.82
CA LYS A 228 6.35 -6.68 8.96
C LYS A 228 6.31 -5.78 10.18
N SER A 229 5.48 -6.15 11.15
CA SER A 229 5.51 -5.53 12.47
C SER A 229 6.72 -6.05 13.26
N THR A 230 7.39 -5.20 14.03
CA THR A 230 8.32 -5.69 15.06
C THR A 230 7.55 -6.46 16.14
N PRO A 231 8.12 -7.54 16.70
CA PRO A 231 7.55 -8.21 17.85
C PRO A 231 7.27 -7.22 19.00
N ALA A 232 6.18 -7.44 19.74
CA ALA A 232 5.76 -6.49 20.77
C ALA A 232 6.82 -6.27 21.88
N THR A 233 7.69 -7.25 22.09
CA THR A 233 8.78 -7.26 23.08
C THR A 233 10.10 -6.68 22.57
N ALA A 234 10.22 -6.41 21.27
CA ALA A 234 11.43 -5.86 20.68
C ALA A 234 11.57 -4.36 20.96
N PRO A 235 12.81 -3.81 20.94
CA PRO A 235 13.02 -2.37 20.92
C PRO A 235 12.22 -1.69 19.80
N PRO A 236 11.81 -0.43 19.96
CA PRO A 236 11.03 0.30 18.96
C PRO A 236 11.93 0.83 17.83
N LEU A 237 12.70 -0.09 17.23
CA LEU A 237 13.67 0.13 16.17
C LEU A 237 13.27 -0.69 14.95
N VAL A 238 13.66 -0.21 13.77
CA VAL A 238 13.49 -0.92 12.51
C VAL A 238 14.57 -1.99 12.39
N ASP A 239 14.15 -3.25 12.30
CA ASP A 239 15.02 -4.39 12.01
C ASP A 239 15.04 -4.63 10.51
N VAL A 240 16.24 -4.61 9.90
CA VAL A 240 16.44 -4.84 8.48
C VAL A 240 17.27 -6.10 8.31
N LYS A 241 16.72 -7.09 7.59
CA LYS A 241 17.42 -8.34 7.28
C LYS A 241 17.51 -8.55 5.78
N VAL A 242 18.75 -8.55 5.28
CA VAL A 242 19.07 -8.96 3.91
C VAL A 242 19.29 -10.46 3.91
N LEU A 243 18.43 -11.21 3.21
CA LEU A 243 18.45 -12.68 3.19
C LEU A 243 19.35 -13.19 2.06
N TYR A 244 20.58 -12.67 2.02
CA TYR A 244 21.62 -13.05 1.07
C TYR A 244 23.00 -13.14 1.76
N PRO A 245 23.84 -14.16 1.49
CA PRO A 245 23.58 -15.36 0.69
C PRO A 245 22.31 -16.10 1.14
N PHE A 246 21.63 -16.79 0.20
CA PHE A 246 20.32 -17.37 0.51
C PHE A 246 20.44 -18.37 1.68
N PRO A 247 19.69 -18.17 2.78
CA PRO A 247 19.74 -19.08 3.93
C PRO A 247 19.12 -20.44 3.62
N ASN A 248 19.20 -21.40 4.55
CA ASN A 248 18.37 -22.60 4.51
C ASN A 248 17.01 -22.35 5.18
N GLN A 249 16.01 -23.15 4.82
CA GLN A 249 14.66 -23.03 5.39
C GLN A 249 14.64 -23.20 6.91
N ALA A 250 15.49 -24.06 7.47
CA ALA A 250 15.56 -24.31 8.91
C ALA A 250 16.11 -23.12 9.72
N ASP A 251 16.75 -22.15 9.05
CA ASP A 251 17.47 -21.04 9.69
C ASP A 251 16.62 -19.76 9.80
N ILE A 252 15.42 -19.72 9.19
CA ILE A 252 14.57 -18.53 9.11
C ILE A 252 13.09 -18.85 9.30
N GLU A 253 12.30 -17.81 9.59
CA GLU A 253 10.84 -17.89 9.70
C GLU A 253 10.21 -18.33 8.36
N GLU A 254 9.09 -19.06 8.41
CA GLU A 254 8.41 -19.61 7.22
C GLU A 254 8.04 -18.54 6.19
N ASP A 255 7.51 -17.42 6.66
CA ASP A 255 7.13 -16.30 5.81
C ASP A 255 8.34 -15.59 5.17
N ALA A 256 9.49 -15.57 5.87
CA ALA A 256 10.76 -15.13 5.32
C ALA A 256 11.29 -16.11 4.26
N TRP A 257 11.05 -17.41 4.43
CA TRP A 257 11.38 -18.43 3.45
C TRP A 257 10.55 -18.30 2.18
N ASN A 258 9.25 -18.00 2.28
CA ASN A 258 8.40 -17.76 1.12
C ASN A 258 8.92 -16.63 0.23
N LEU A 259 9.42 -15.54 0.83
CA LEU A 259 10.08 -14.46 0.08
C LEU A 259 11.35 -14.95 -0.62
N VAL A 260 12.19 -15.73 0.07
CA VAL A 260 13.42 -16.30 -0.49
C VAL A 260 13.13 -17.23 -1.67
N GLU A 261 12.16 -18.13 -1.55
CA GLU A 261 11.76 -19.03 -2.63
C GLU A 261 11.23 -18.28 -3.85
N SER A 262 10.42 -17.25 -3.61
CA SER A 262 9.86 -16.39 -4.67
C SER A 262 10.98 -15.67 -5.41
N VAL A 263 11.95 -15.08 -4.71
CA VAL A 263 13.13 -14.48 -5.33
C VAL A 263 13.97 -15.52 -6.09
N LYS A 264 14.21 -16.71 -5.54
CA LYS A 264 14.90 -17.80 -6.24
C LYS A 264 14.19 -18.16 -7.55
N LYS A 265 12.87 -18.30 -7.53
CA LYS A 265 12.03 -18.57 -8.71
C LYS A 265 12.14 -17.46 -9.76
N TYR A 266 12.13 -16.19 -9.34
CA TYR A 266 12.34 -15.06 -10.25
C TYR A 266 13.70 -15.08 -10.92
N ARG A 267 14.76 -15.36 -10.15
CA ARG A 267 16.13 -15.47 -10.66
C ARG A 267 16.35 -16.69 -11.52
N LEU A 268 15.68 -17.81 -11.27
CA LEU A 268 15.71 -18.97 -12.18
C LEU A 268 15.16 -18.62 -13.57
N LYS A 269 14.12 -17.79 -13.64
CA LYS A 269 13.58 -17.28 -14.91
C LYS A 269 14.46 -16.20 -15.54
N ASN A 270 15.12 -15.38 -14.72
CA ASN A 270 15.99 -14.27 -15.14
C ASN A 270 17.34 -14.32 -14.41
N PRO A 271 18.29 -15.17 -14.83
CA PRO A 271 19.52 -15.44 -14.09
C PRO A 271 20.44 -14.24 -13.88
N ASN A 272 20.30 -13.20 -14.71
CA ASN A 272 21.10 -11.97 -14.62
C ASN A 272 20.40 -10.86 -13.84
N LEU A 273 19.25 -11.12 -13.23
CA LEU A 273 18.52 -10.13 -12.43
C LEU A 273 19.14 -10.06 -11.02
N PRO A 274 19.74 -8.92 -10.63
CA PRO A 274 20.33 -8.74 -9.30
C PRO A 274 19.24 -8.48 -8.26
N LEU A 275 18.41 -9.50 -8.01
CA LEU A 275 17.25 -9.46 -7.12
C LEU A 275 17.58 -10.13 -5.78
N PHE A 276 17.36 -9.41 -4.68
CA PHE A 276 17.68 -9.89 -3.33
C PHE A 276 16.48 -9.76 -2.37
N PRO A 277 16.20 -10.76 -1.52
CA PRO A 277 15.10 -10.70 -0.58
C PRO A 277 15.49 -9.91 0.67
N VAL A 278 14.66 -8.94 1.06
CA VAL A 278 14.85 -8.10 2.26
C VAL A 278 13.57 -8.06 3.08
N ILE A 279 13.72 -8.25 4.38
CA ILE A 279 12.64 -8.08 5.35
C ILE A 279 12.93 -6.86 6.20
N MET A 280 11.93 -5.98 6.30
CA MET A 280 11.97 -4.86 7.23
C MET A 280 10.85 -5.03 8.26
N ARG A 281 11.21 -5.13 9.54
CA ARG A 281 10.26 -5.11 10.65
C ARG A 281 10.19 -3.69 11.19
N ILE A 282 9.00 -3.10 11.17
CA ILE A 282 8.74 -1.73 11.56
C ILE A 282 8.01 -1.71 12.90
N PRO A 283 8.45 -0.86 13.85
CA PRO A 283 7.74 -0.69 15.11
C PRO A 283 6.43 0.07 14.90
N PRO A 284 5.37 -0.26 15.66
CA PRO A 284 4.13 0.52 15.65
C PRO A 284 4.40 1.99 15.97
N ALA A 285 3.68 2.90 15.31
CA ALA A 285 3.86 4.34 15.49
C ALA A 285 3.57 4.80 16.93
N GLU A 286 2.78 4.06 17.71
CA GLU A 286 2.56 4.39 19.12
C GLU A 286 3.79 4.21 20.01
N LYS A 287 4.76 3.38 19.61
CA LYS A 287 5.93 3.02 20.41
C LYS A 287 7.14 3.93 20.21
N THR A 288 7.11 4.83 19.22
CA THR A 288 8.25 5.69 18.91
C THR A 288 7.80 7.07 18.44
N PRO A 289 8.43 8.16 18.90
CA PRO A 289 8.13 9.51 18.42
C PRO A 289 8.66 9.76 17.00
N HIS A 290 9.46 8.85 16.45
CA HIS A 290 10.10 9.00 15.16
C HIS A 290 9.18 8.64 13.97
N ILE A 291 8.00 8.07 14.25
CA ILE A 291 6.98 7.72 13.27
C ILE A 291 5.70 8.53 13.57
N ARG A 292 5.17 9.22 12.57
CA ARG A 292 3.94 10.00 12.67
C ARG A 292 2.73 9.06 12.66
N ARG A 293 1.93 9.10 13.73
CA ARG A 293 0.70 8.31 13.86
C ARG A 293 -0.34 8.72 12.82
N GLY A 294 -1.02 7.75 12.24
CA GLY A 294 -2.02 7.90 11.18
C GLY A 294 -1.44 7.93 9.77
N THR A 295 -0.13 8.16 9.62
CA THR A 295 0.51 8.27 8.30
C THR A 295 1.70 7.31 8.12
N GLY A 296 2.44 6.99 9.18
CA GLY A 296 3.68 6.23 9.07
C GLY A 296 4.83 7.05 8.48
N LEU A 297 4.67 8.36 8.32
CA LEU A 297 5.74 9.21 7.84
C LEU A 297 6.80 9.40 8.92
N LEU A 298 8.06 9.50 8.52
CA LEU A 298 9.14 9.91 9.41
C LEU A 298 8.85 11.29 10.01
N ALA A 299 9.05 11.43 11.32
CA ALA A 299 8.72 12.64 12.06
C ALA A 299 9.72 13.80 11.83
N SER A 300 10.94 13.49 11.39
CA SER A 300 11.98 14.49 11.10
C SER A 300 13.05 13.91 10.18
N LEU A 301 13.95 14.75 9.65
CA LEU A 301 15.10 14.31 8.86
C LEU A 301 16.01 13.34 9.63
N GLY A 302 16.16 13.53 10.95
CA GLY A 302 16.96 12.64 11.81
C GLY A 302 16.23 11.36 12.26
N ALA A 303 14.93 11.22 11.96
CA ALA A 303 14.15 10.07 12.38
C ALA A 303 14.62 8.76 11.74
N ALA A 304 15.11 8.79 10.49
CA ALA A 304 15.65 7.61 9.83
C ALA A 304 16.84 7.03 10.60
N ASP A 305 17.75 7.87 11.08
CA ASP A 305 18.94 7.43 11.82
C ASP A 305 18.65 7.04 13.26
N ALA A 306 17.58 7.56 13.84
CA ALA A 306 17.11 7.20 15.18
C ALA A 306 16.31 5.88 15.19
N LEU A 307 15.66 5.54 14.07
CA LEU A 307 14.91 4.29 13.91
C LEU A 307 15.81 3.09 13.58
N LEU A 308 17.02 3.31 13.07
CA LEU A 308 17.97 2.24 12.74
C LEU A 308 19.10 2.20 13.76
N ASP A 309 19.33 1.03 14.37
CA ASP A 309 20.56 0.78 15.11
C ASP A 309 21.75 0.54 14.16
N GLU A 310 22.94 0.32 14.72
CA GLU A 310 24.10 -0.02 13.90
C GLU A 310 23.88 -1.26 13.03
N THR A 311 23.13 -2.25 13.53
CA THR A 311 22.85 -3.50 12.80
C THR A 311 22.01 -3.21 11.56
N GLY A 312 20.91 -2.47 11.71
CA GLY A 312 20.04 -2.07 10.59
C GLY A 312 20.74 -1.15 9.60
N LYS A 313 21.61 -0.25 10.07
CA LYS A 313 22.45 0.60 9.20
C LYS A 313 23.39 -0.25 8.36
N LYS A 314 24.15 -1.16 8.99
CA LYS A 314 25.06 -2.09 8.33
C LYS A 314 24.33 -3.03 7.38
N ALA A 315 23.09 -3.43 7.66
CA ALA A 315 22.30 -4.26 6.76
C ALA A 315 21.93 -3.52 5.46
N LEU A 316 21.56 -2.25 5.53
CA LEU A 316 21.30 -1.44 4.33
C LEU A 316 22.59 -1.13 3.56
N GLU A 317 23.68 -0.80 4.25
CA GLU A 317 25.01 -0.65 3.63
C GLU A 317 25.44 -1.95 2.94
N TYR A 318 25.21 -3.10 3.58
CA TYR A 318 25.46 -4.40 2.98
C TYR A 318 24.65 -4.59 1.69
N ALA A 319 23.37 -4.21 1.68
CA ALA A 319 22.54 -4.27 0.48
C ALA A 319 23.13 -3.45 -0.68
N GLU A 320 23.75 -2.30 -0.41
CA GLU A 320 24.41 -1.45 -1.41
C GLU A 320 25.71 -2.05 -1.96
N THR A 321 26.34 -2.94 -1.20
CA THR A 321 27.55 -3.67 -1.61
C THR A 321 27.25 -4.97 -2.36
N LEU A 322 25.98 -5.38 -2.46
CA LEU A 322 25.61 -6.59 -3.18
C LEU A 322 25.91 -6.44 -4.66
N VAL A 323 26.93 -7.15 -5.12
CA VAL A 323 27.23 -7.31 -6.54
C VAL A 323 26.87 -8.74 -6.91
N ASP A 324 26.04 -8.90 -7.95
CA ASP A 324 25.65 -10.24 -8.35
C ASP A 324 26.88 -11.04 -8.81
N VAL A 325 27.12 -12.17 -8.17
CA VAL A 325 28.16 -13.11 -8.60
C VAL A 325 27.67 -13.69 -9.93
N LYS A 326 28.46 -13.56 -11.00
CA LYS A 326 28.13 -14.18 -12.30
C LYS A 326 27.75 -15.64 -12.08
N ILE A 327 26.47 -15.98 -12.20
CA ILE A 327 26.04 -17.37 -12.24
C ILE A 327 26.54 -17.90 -13.58
N GLU A 328 27.59 -18.72 -13.56
CA GLU A 328 28.03 -19.42 -14.75
C GLU A 328 26.82 -20.16 -15.33
N LYS A 329 26.47 -19.87 -16.60
CA LYS A 329 25.38 -20.53 -17.30
C LYS A 329 25.56 -22.03 -17.14
N GLN A 330 24.68 -22.70 -16.40
CA GLN A 330 24.64 -24.16 -16.42
C GLN A 330 24.47 -24.60 -17.87
N LYS A 331 25.46 -25.30 -18.42
CA LYS A 331 25.38 -25.86 -19.77
C LYS A 331 24.14 -26.76 -19.79
N PRO A 332 23.26 -26.64 -20.80
CA PRO A 332 22.11 -27.52 -20.91
C PRO A 332 22.60 -28.97 -20.92
N LYS A 333 22.11 -29.80 -19.98
CA LYS A 333 22.34 -31.25 -20.01
C LYS A 333 21.82 -31.74 -21.36
N LYS A 334 22.70 -32.27 -22.22
CA LYS A 334 22.30 -32.92 -23.47
C LYS A 334 21.25 -33.98 -23.11
N LYS A 335 20.02 -33.83 -23.60
CA LYS A 335 19.06 -34.94 -23.61
C LYS A 335 19.65 -36.01 -24.51
N VAL A 336 19.99 -37.16 -23.93
CA VAL A 336 20.26 -38.37 -24.71
C VAL A 336 18.90 -38.81 -25.25
N ILE A 337 18.66 -38.56 -26.53
CA ILE A 337 17.52 -39.15 -27.24
C ILE A 337 17.98 -40.53 -27.68
N TYR A 338 17.40 -41.58 -27.09
CA TYR A 338 17.61 -42.94 -27.55
C TYR A 338 16.80 -43.12 -28.83
N VAL A 339 17.46 -43.20 -29.98
CA VAL A 339 16.83 -43.57 -31.25
C VAL A 339 16.89 -45.10 -31.34
N PRO A 340 15.74 -45.81 -31.37
CA PRO A 340 15.75 -47.25 -31.59
C PRO A 340 16.27 -47.53 -33.00
N GLN A 341 17.36 -48.29 -33.12
CA GLN A 341 17.79 -48.81 -34.42
C GLN A 341 16.80 -49.88 -34.85
N GLY A 342 16.01 -49.59 -35.90
CA GLY A 342 15.16 -50.57 -36.56
C GLY A 342 16.02 -51.64 -37.25
N LYS A 343 15.60 -52.90 -37.11
CA LYS A 343 16.01 -54.02 -37.95
C LYS A 343 14.99 -54.25 -39.04
#